data_AF-A0A560LY14-F1
#
_entry.id   AF-A0A560LY14-F1
#
_cell.length_a   1.000
_cell.length_b   1.000
_cell.length_c   1.000
_cell.angle_alpha   90.00
_cell.angle_beta   90.00
_cell.angle_gamma   90.00
#
_symmetry.space_group_name_H-M   'P 1'
#
loop_
_entity.id
_entity.type
_entity.pdbx_description
1 polymer ?
#
loop_
_entity_poly.entity_id
_entity_poly.type
_entity_poly.pdbx_seq_one_letter_code
_entity_poly.pdbx_strand_id
1 'polypeptide(L)'
;MSALVRCEQHFAKLERLLENNPFLLGETLSLADITAGTSLYRYFELEITRPPLPAVERWYRTLQQRPPFRKHVMIPFEELRGRLDY
;
A
#
# COMPACT_ATOMS: atom_id res chain seq x y z
N MET A 1 -15.14 -9.95 -12.40
CA MET A 1 -13.78 -10.35 -11.95
C MET A 1 -13.02 -9.13 -11.40
N SER A 2 -13.54 -8.46 -10.38
CA SER A 2 -13.72 -7.01 -10.59
C SER A 2 -12.73 -6.05 -9.96
N ALA A 3 -11.96 -6.34 -8.92
CA ALA A 3 -11.03 -5.34 -8.34
C ALA A 3 -9.81 -5.95 -7.62
N LEU A 4 -10.01 -6.96 -6.79
CA LEU A 4 -8.94 -7.60 -6.01
C LEU A 4 -7.81 -8.14 -6.89
N VAL A 5 -8.16 -8.87 -7.95
CA VAL A 5 -7.19 -9.40 -8.92
C VAL A 5 -6.36 -8.28 -9.57
N ARG A 6 -6.95 -7.09 -9.82
CA ARG A 6 -6.17 -5.96 -10.34
C ARG A 6 -5.20 -5.42 -9.29
N CYS A 7 -5.63 -5.29 -8.03
CA CYS A 7 -4.73 -4.91 -6.94
C CYS A 7 -3.54 -5.89 -6.85
N GLU A 8 -3.80 -7.20 -6.86
CA GLU A 8 -2.77 -8.24 -6.85
C GLU A 8 -1.80 -8.08 -8.02
N GLN A 9 -2.31 -7.92 -9.24
CA GLN A 9 -1.48 -7.73 -10.44
C GLN A 9 -0.62 -6.46 -10.38
N HIS A 10 -1.15 -5.35 -9.86
CA HIS A 10 -0.39 -4.10 -9.73
C HIS A 10 0.66 -4.19 -8.63
N PHE A 11 0.31 -4.74 -7.47
CA PHE A 11 1.27 -4.89 -6.38
C PHE A 11 2.35 -5.93 -6.67
N ALA A 12 2.06 -6.98 -7.44
CA ALA A 12 3.08 -7.90 -7.94
C ALA A 12 4.13 -7.23 -8.84
N LYS A 13 3.76 -6.15 -9.55
CA LYS A 13 4.75 -5.35 -10.30
C LYS A 13 5.62 -4.52 -9.36
N LEU A 14 5.04 -3.94 -8.32
CA LEU A 14 5.80 -3.20 -7.30
C LEU A 14 6.74 -4.14 -6.54
N GLU A 15 6.28 -5.35 -6.21
CA GLU A 15 7.08 -6.39 -5.56
C GLU A 15 8.39 -6.63 -6.32
N ARG A 16 8.31 -6.87 -7.63
CA ARG A 16 9.51 -7.08 -8.48
C ARG A 16 10.44 -5.87 -8.52
N LEU A 17 9.91 -4.65 -8.52
CA LEU A 17 10.73 -3.43 -8.48
C LEU A 17 11.44 -3.30 -7.14
N LEU A 18 10.77 -3.67 -6.05
CA LEU A 18 11.24 -3.54 -4.67
C LEU A 18 12.07 -4.74 -4.21
N GLU A 19 12.07 -5.86 -4.92
CA GLU A 19 12.92 -7.02 -4.58
C GLU A 19 14.40 -6.60 -4.45
N ASN A 20 14.86 -5.76 -5.38
CA ASN A 20 16.26 -5.34 -5.44
C ASN A 20 16.49 -3.87 -5.04
N ASN A 21 15.44 -3.12 -4.69
CA ASN A 21 15.53 -1.70 -4.39
C ASN A 21 14.79 -1.34 -3.09
N PRO A 22 15.32 -0.42 -2.27
CA PRO A 22 14.62 0.06 -1.09
C PRO A 22 13.38 0.92 -1.44
N PHE A 23 13.40 1.60 -2.60
CA PHE A 23 12.34 2.45 -3.12
C PHE A 23 12.06 2.15 -4.60
N LEU A 24 10.94 2.64 -5.13
CA LEU A 24 10.48 2.29 -6.48
C LEU A 24 11.41 2.72 -7.61
N LEU A 25 12.18 3.79 -7.41
CA LEU A 25 13.15 4.30 -8.38
C LEU A 25 14.61 4.09 -7.95
N GLY A 26 14.88 3.18 -7.00
CA GLY A 26 16.22 2.83 -6.57
C GLY A 26 16.49 3.12 -5.09
N GLU A 27 17.65 3.71 -4.81
CA GLU A 27 18.18 3.87 -3.45
C GLU A 27 17.55 5.01 -2.64
N THR A 28 16.88 5.95 -3.31
CA THR A 28 16.34 7.16 -2.68
C THR A 28 14.83 7.23 -2.83
N LEU A 29 14.16 7.75 -1.80
CA LEU A 29 12.72 7.98 -1.85
C LEU A 29 12.41 9.02 -2.93
N SER A 30 11.42 8.70 -3.75
CA SER A 30 10.96 9.54 -4.85
C SER A 30 9.48 9.89 -4.74
N LEU A 31 9.01 10.73 -5.65
CA LEU A 31 7.57 10.99 -5.79
C LEU A 31 6.78 9.72 -6.14
N ALA A 32 7.40 8.76 -6.86
CA ALA A 32 6.74 7.50 -7.19
C ALA A 32 6.36 6.71 -5.93
N ASP A 33 7.20 6.76 -4.88
CA ASP A 33 6.92 6.07 -3.63
C ASP A 33 5.72 6.66 -2.89
N ILE A 34 5.60 7.99 -2.92
CA ILE A 34 4.51 8.70 -2.27
C ILE A 34 3.19 8.39 -2.98
N THR A 35 3.16 8.46 -4.31
CA THR A 35 1.93 8.27 -5.11
C THR A 35 1.47 6.82 -5.12
N ALA A 36 2.39 5.85 -5.20
CA ALA A 36 2.03 4.44 -5.12
C ALA A 36 1.65 4.03 -3.68
N GLY A 37 2.38 4.55 -2.70
CA GLY A 37 2.24 4.18 -1.29
C GLY A 37 0.92 4.62 -0.65
N THR A 38 0.25 5.67 -1.17
CA THR A 38 -1.02 6.17 -0.60
C THR A 38 -2.12 5.13 -0.56
N SER A 39 -2.10 4.16 -1.48
CA SER A 39 -3.11 3.10 -1.56
C SER A 39 -2.89 1.98 -0.54
N LEU A 40 -1.69 1.88 0.05
CA LEU A 40 -1.31 0.74 0.87
C LEU A 40 -2.01 0.69 2.22
N TYR A 41 -2.26 1.84 2.86
CA TYR A 41 -2.92 1.85 4.17
C TYR A 41 -4.28 1.17 4.09
N ARG A 42 -5.16 1.61 3.18
CA ARG A 42 -6.45 0.95 2.94
C ARG A 42 -6.30 -0.51 2.53
N TYR A 43 -5.37 -0.80 1.62
CA TYR A 43 -5.19 -2.17 1.12
C TYR A 43 -4.83 -3.17 2.23
N PHE A 44 -3.96 -2.79 3.18
CA PHE A 44 -3.53 -3.66 4.27
C PHE A 44 -4.51 -3.71 5.45
N GLU A 45 -5.23 -2.63 5.74
CA GLU A 45 -6.22 -2.58 6.83
C GLU A 45 -7.55 -3.27 6.48
N LEU A 46 -7.88 -3.45 5.19
CA LEU A 46 -9.07 -4.20 4.78
C LEU A 46 -8.98 -5.68 5.21
N GLU A 47 -10.08 -6.25 5.68
CA GLU A 47 -10.21 -7.67 6.05
C GLU A 47 -10.39 -8.56 4.80
N ILE A 48 -9.36 -8.62 3.96
CA ILE A 48 -9.34 -9.39 2.72
C ILE A 48 -8.16 -10.35 2.69
N THR A 49 -8.36 -11.52 2.07
CA THR A 49 -7.25 -12.44 1.77
C THR A 49 -6.35 -11.83 0.70
N ARG A 50 -5.03 -11.84 0.93
CA ARG A 50 -4.03 -11.27 0.01
C ARG A 50 -2.87 -12.26 -0.17
N PRO A 51 -2.22 -12.30 -1.36
CA PRO A 51 -0.97 -13.01 -1.52
C PRO A 51 0.15 -12.34 -0.70
N PRO A 52 1.20 -13.08 -0.31
CA PRO A 52 2.37 -12.51 0.36
C PRO A 52 3.12 -11.59 -0.61
N LEU A 53 3.51 -10.40 -0.14
CA LEU A 53 4.27 -9.40 -0.89
C LEU A 53 5.37 -8.82 -0.01
N PRO A 54 6.40 -9.62 0.35
CA PRO A 54 7.37 -9.25 1.39
C PRO A 54 8.16 -7.98 1.09
N ALA A 55 8.51 -7.71 -0.18
CA ALA A 55 9.22 -6.49 -0.55
C ALA A 55 8.31 -5.24 -0.44
N VAL A 56 7.05 -5.36 -0.87
CA VAL A 56 6.03 -4.31 -0.68
C VAL A 56 5.75 -4.09 0.80
N GLU A 57 5.63 -5.13 1.61
CA GLU A 57 5.41 -5.01 3.06
C GLU A 57 6.59 -4.34 3.77
N ARG A 58 7.84 -4.70 3.41
CA ARG A 58 9.04 -4.03 3.90
C ARG A 58 9.04 -2.55 3.52
N TRP A 59 8.78 -2.24 2.26
CA TRP A 59 8.68 -0.86 1.77
C TRP A 59 7.58 -0.08 2.47
N TYR A 60 6.40 -0.69 2.68
CA TYR A 60 5.29 -0.10 3.43
C TYR A 60 5.71 0.26 4.86
N ARG A 61 6.36 -0.66 5.58
CA ARG A 61 6.86 -0.39 6.94
C ARG A 61 7.84 0.79 6.95
N THR A 62 8.71 0.90 5.95
CA THR A 62 9.61 2.06 5.80
C THR A 62 8.82 3.36 5.61
N LEU A 63 7.77 3.37 4.79
CA LEU A 63 6.91 4.53 4.62
C LEU A 63 6.18 4.91 5.92
N GLN A 64 5.69 3.92 6.68
CA GLN A 64 5.03 4.14 7.97
C GLN A 64 5.95 4.79 9.02
N GLN A 65 7.28 4.67 8.90
CA GLN A 65 8.20 5.37 9.80
C GLN A 65 8.23 6.89 9.59
N ARG A 66 7.73 7.38 8.45
CA ARG A 66 7.78 8.81 8.10
C ARG A 66 6.60 9.58 8.73
N PRO A 67 6.84 10.63 9.53
CA PRO A 67 5.76 11.43 10.11
C PRO A 67 4.76 12.00 9.09
N PRO A 68 5.18 12.51 7.90
CA PRO A 68 4.22 12.98 6.89
C PRO A 68 3.32 11.87 6.34
N PHE A 69 3.86 10.66 6.16
CA PHE A 69 3.08 9.53 5.65
C PHE A 69 2.00 9.13 6.66
N ARG A 70 2.37 9.01 7.95
CA ARG A 70 1.40 8.74 9.02
C ARG A 70 0.31 9.81 9.08
N LYS A 71 0.70 11.08 9.02
CA LYS A 71 -0.23 12.22 9.13
C LYS A 71 -1.23 12.29 7.97
N HIS A 72 -0.81 11.97 6.75
CA HIS A 72 -1.60 12.25 5.54
C HIS A 72 -2.18 11.02 4.85
N VAL A 73 -1.64 9.82 5.10
CA VAL A 73 -2.07 8.58 4.43
C VAL A 73 -2.74 7.61 5.41
N MET A 74 -2.21 7.47 6.62
CA MET A 74 -2.72 6.54 7.63
C MET A 74 -3.91 7.13 8.41
N ILE A 75 -4.89 7.64 7.68
CA ILE A 75 -6.10 8.23 8.23
C ILE A 75 -7.17 7.13 8.32
N PRO A 76 -7.67 6.79 9.53
CA PRO A 76 -8.72 5.79 9.70
C PRO A 76 -9.92 6.06 8.78
N PHE A 77 -10.50 5.00 8.25
CA PHE A 77 -11.58 5.09 7.26
C PHE A 77 -12.81 4.25 7.64
N GLU A 78 -12.94 3.89 8.91
CA GLU A 78 -14.08 3.10 9.43
C GLU A 78 -15.42 3.80 9.20
N GLU A 79 -15.45 5.13 9.22
CA GLU A 79 -16.66 5.92 8.93
C GLU A 79 -17.17 5.74 7.48
N LEU A 80 -16.33 5.23 6.57
CA LEU A 80 -16.70 4.92 5.18
C LEU A 80 -17.28 3.51 5.02
N ARG A 81 -17.33 2.70 6.08
CA ARG A 81 -17.92 1.36 6.04
C ARG A 81 -19.41 1.49 5.72
N GLY A 82 -19.88 0.71 4.75
CA GLY A 82 -21.29 0.73 4.35
C GLY A 82 -22.19 0.47 5.56
N ARG A 83 -23.13 1.39 5.83
CA ARG A 83 -24.18 1.17 6.82
C ARG A 83 -25.12 0.10 6.25
N LEU A 84 -25.23 -1.03 6.95
CA LEU A 84 -26.10 -2.13 6.55
C LEU A 84 -27.55 -1.95 7.04
N ASP A 85 -27.78 -0.94 7.87
CA ASP A 85 -29.07 -0.61 8.45
C ASP A 85 -29.74 0.47 7.59
N TYR A 86 -30.89 0.12 7.00
CA TYR A 86 -31.82 1.01 6.29
C TYR A 86 -33.12 1.11 7.08
#